data_AF-A0A2W4UZ36-F1
#
_entry.id   AF-A0A2W4UZ36-F1
#
_cell.length_a   1.000
_cell.length_b   1.000
_cell.length_c   1.000
_cell.angle_alpha   90.00
_cell.angle_beta   90.00
_cell.angle_gamma   90.00
#
_symmetry.space_group_name_H-M   'P 1'
#
loop_
_entity.id
_entity.type
_entity.pdbx_description
1 polymer ?
#
loop_
_entity_poly.entity_id
_entity_poly.type
_entity_poly.pdbx_seq_one_letter_code
_entity_poly.pdbx_strand_id
1 'polypeptide(L)' 'FGFVDDVEFRIDQGSGLLHVRSASRVGYSDLDANRKRVEQIRVLLSTN' A
#
# COMPACT_ATOMS: atom_id res chain seq x y z
N PHE A 1 0.96 4.73 19.86
CA PHE A 1 2.21 4.19 19.28
C PHE A 1 1.84 3.25 18.17
N GLY A 2 2.28 3.53 16.94
CA GLY A 2 1.95 2.73 15.77
C GLY A 2 2.75 3.21 14.57
N PHE A 3 2.84 2.38 13.54
CA PHE A 3 3.50 2.70 12.28
C PHE A 3 2.64 3.71 11.50
N VAL A 4 3.02 4.99 11.58
CA VAL A 4 2.37 6.09 10.86
C VAL A 4 3.17 6.36 9.61
N ASP A 5 2.61 5.93 8.47
CA ASP A 5 3.29 5.97 7.18
C ASP A 5 2.36 6.54 6.10
N ASP A 6 2.97 7.04 5.03
CA ASP A 6 2.26 7.56 3.88
C ASP A 6 1.98 6.45 2.86
N VAL A 7 0.80 6.49 2.25
CA VAL A 7 0.40 5.60 1.16
C VAL A 7 -0.13 6.44 0.01
N GLU A 8 0.38 6.18 -1.18
CA GLU A 8 -0.04 6.83 -2.42
C GLU A 8 -0.57 5.81 -3.41
N PHE A 9 -1.60 6.22 -4.13
CA PHE A 9 -2.25 5.44 -5.18
C PHE A 9 -2.18 6.21 -6.49
N ARG A 10 -1.72 5.55 -7.56
CA ARG A 10 -1.72 6.11 -8.90
C ARG A 10 -2.45 5.16 -9.84
N ILE A 11 -3.53 5.65 -10.43
CA ILE A 11 -4.27 4.91 -11.47
C ILE A 11 -3.57 5.17 -12.80
N ASP A 12 -3.13 4.10 -13.45
CA ASP A 12 -2.70 4.11 -14.83
C ASP A 12 -3.83 3.57 -15.71
N GLN A 13 -4.58 4.50 -16.30
CA GLN A 13 -5.73 4.16 -17.14
C GLN A 13 -5.33 3.48 -18.46
N GLY A 14 -4.10 3.71 -18.95
CA GLY A 14 -3.64 3.13 -20.22
C GLY A 14 -3.34 1.64 -20.11
N SER A 15 -2.81 1.21 -18.96
CA SER A 15 -2.52 -0.19 -18.67
C SER A 15 -3.58 -0.89 -17.81
N GLY A 16 -4.56 -0.14 -17.30
CA GLY A 16 -5.56 -0.65 -16.36
C GLY A 16 -4.96 -1.03 -15.00
N LEU A 17 -3.81 -0.48 -14.63
CA LEU A 17 -3.08 -0.83 -13.41
C LEU A 17 -3.28 0.22 -12.31
N LEU A 18 -3.41 -0.25 -11.07
CA LEU A 18 -3.33 0.59 -9.88
C LEU A 18 -1.95 0.42 -9.23
N HIS A 19 -1.13 1.45 -9.30
CA HIS A 19 0.16 1.47 -8.62
C HIS A 19 -0.01 1.92 -7.17
N VAL A 20 0.69 1.24 -6.27
CA VAL A 20 0.69 1.55 -4.84
C VAL A 20 2.12 1.80 -4.40
N ARG A 21 2.32 2.90 -3.65
CA ARG A 21 3.59 3.23 -3.01
C ARG A 21 3.35 3.44 -1.52
N SER A 22 4.07 2.72 -0.68
CA SER A 22 4.07 2.93 0.77
C SER A 22 5.44 3.47 1.18
N ALA A 23 5.44 4.61 1.87
CA ALA A 23 6.65 5.31 2.31
C ALA A 23 6.63 5.44 3.83
N SER A 24 7.62 4.81 4.47
CA SER A 24 7.74 4.90 5.93
C SER A 24 8.30 6.24 6.37
N ARG A 25 7.69 6.85 7.41
CA ARG A 25 8.11 8.17 7.89
C ARG A 25 9.32 8.11 8.82
N VAL A 26 9.42 7.07 9.65
CA VAL A 26 10.51 6.85 10.61
C VAL A 26 10.71 5.36 10.84
N GLY A 27 11.95 4.85 10.71
CA GLY A 27 12.32 3.49 11.14
C GLY A 27 13.07 2.65 10.11
N TYR A 28 13.74 1.60 10.60
CA TYR A 28 14.55 0.67 9.81
C TYR A 28 13.75 -0.52 9.27
N SER A 29 12.65 -0.88 9.94
CA SER A 29 11.74 -1.97 9.58
C SER A 29 10.39 -1.81 10.30
N ASP A 30 9.30 -2.12 9.61
CA ASP A 30 7.93 -2.14 10.14
C ASP A 30 7.39 -3.58 10.30
N LEU A 31 8.27 -4.59 10.21
CA LEU A 31 7.90 -6.02 10.26
C LEU A 31 6.81 -6.41 9.22
N ASP A 32 6.92 -5.84 8.01
CA ASP A 32 6.00 -6.03 6.89
C ASP A 32 4.57 -5.51 7.16
N ALA A 33 4.37 -4.66 8.17
CA ALA A 33 3.05 -4.11 8.48
C ALA A 33 2.42 -3.39 7.27
N ASN A 34 3.22 -2.63 6.51
CA ASN A 34 2.77 -1.93 5.31
C ASN A 34 2.42 -2.89 4.19
N ARG A 35 3.27 -3.90 3.96
CA ARG A 35 3.00 -4.95 2.96
C ARG A 35 1.68 -5.64 3.25
N LYS A 36 1.45 -6.07 4.49
CA LYS A 36 0.21 -6.74 4.90
C LYS A 36 -1.03 -5.88 4.62
N ARG A 37 -0.96 -4.57 4.90
CA ARG A 37 -2.07 -3.63 4.61
C ARG A 37 -2.32 -3.47 3.11
N VAL A 38 -1.26 -3.32 2.30
CA VAL A 38 -1.40 -3.17 0.84
C VAL A 38 -2.02 -4.43 0.22
N GLU A 39 -1.61 -5.62 0.66
CA GLU A 39 -2.20 -6.88 0.17
C GLU A 39 -3.69 -7.01 0.57
N GLN A 40 -4.08 -6.60 1.78
CA GLN A 40 -5.49 -6.56 2.17
C GLN A 40 -6.32 -5.64 1.26
N ILE A 41 -5.82 -4.45 0.96
CA ILE A 41 -6.47 -3.51 0.04
C ILE A 41 -6.61 -4.14 -1.35
N ARG A 42 -5.56 -4.82 -1.83
CA ARG A 42 -5.58 -5.51 -3.12
C ARG A 42 -6.66 -6.60 -3.18
N VAL A 43 -6.80 -7.39 -2.12
CA VAL A 43 -7.86 -8.40 -2.03
C VAL A 43 -9.25 -7.73 -2.08
N LEU A 44 -9.48 -6.71 -1.26
CA LEU A 44 -10.75 -5.98 -1.20
C LEU A 44 -11.14 -5.34 -2.53
N LEU A 45 -10.16 -4.88 -3.33
CA LEU A 45 -10.40 -4.31 -4.66
C LEU A 45 -10.54 -5.36 -5.77
N SER A 46 -10.09 -6.60 -5.53
CA SER A 46 -10.14 -7.68 -6.52
C SER A 46 -11.44 -8.49 -6.50
N THR A 47 -12.16 -8.48 -5.37
CA THR A 47 -13.42 -9.21 -5.24
C THR A 47 -14.57 -8.34 -5.77
N ASN A 48 -15.09 -8.72 -6.93
CA ASN A 48 -16.36 -8.29 -7.50
C ASN A 48 -17.32 -9.48 -7.47
#